data_AF-A0A932BGB0-F1
#
_entry.id   AF-A0A932BGB0-F1
#
_cell.length_a   1.000
_cell.length_b   1.000
_cell.length_c   1.000
_cell.angle_alpha   90.00
_cell.angle_beta   90.00
_cell.angle_gamma   90.00
#
_symmetry.space_group_name_H-M   'P 1'
#
loop_
_entity.id
_entity.type
_entity.pdbx_description
1 polymer ?
#
loop_
_entity_poly.entity_id
_entity_poly.type
_entity_poly.pdbx_seq_one_letter_code
_entity_poly.pdbx_strand_id
1 'polypeptide(L)'
;MEGGEQVVQPFFSVKGRVIRVIGEDVQVFQYRNAAQSDAQAALISSDGMTIGSAKVHWLGPPHFFRIDRLIVLYIGQDDQVLRALEATLGRQFAGQQH
;
A
#
# COMPACT_ATOMS: atom_id res chain seq x y z
N MET A 1 -3.21 -2.68 -24.51
CA MET A 1 -3.25 -1.67 -23.42
C MET A 1 -3.23 -2.45 -22.12
N GLU A 2 -2.05 -2.70 -21.55
CA GLU A 2 -1.93 -3.45 -20.30
C GLU A 2 -2.17 -2.48 -19.13
N GLY A 3 -3.44 -2.16 -18.89
CA GLY A 3 -3.84 -1.56 -17.62
C GLY A 3 -3.89 -2.67 -16.59
N GLY A 4 -2.98 -2.65 -15.61
CA GLY A 4 -3.00 -3.59 -14.48
C GLY A 4 -4.38 -3.70 -13.83
N GLU A 5 -4.67 -4.85 -13.23
CA GLU A 5 -5.97 -5.14 -12.63
C GLU A 5 -6.38 -4.03 -11.65
N GLN A 6 -7.61 -3.53 -11.73
CA GLN A 6 -8.08 -2.51 -10.80
C GLN A 6 -8.56 -3.16 -9.52
N VAL A 7 -8.15 -2.60 -8.38
CA VAL A 7 -8.61 -3.03 -7.05
C VAL A 7 -9.35 -1.89 -6.37
N VAL A 8 -10.47 -2.21 -5.73
CA VAL A 8 -11.23 -1.25 -4.92
C VAL A 8 -11.11 -1.65 -3.47
N GLN A 9 -10.52 -0.77 -2.67
CA GLN A 9 -10.50 -0.91 -1.22
C GLN A 9 -11.50 0.07 -0.63
N PRO A 10 -12.51 -0.38 0.14
CA PRO A 10 -13.63 0.48 0.59
C PRO A 10 -13.20 1.61 1.54
N PHE A 11 -11.99 1.52 2.12
CA PHE A 11 -11.41 2.50 3.02
C PHE A 11 -10.48 3.51 2.33
N PHE A 12 -10.19 3.34 1.04
CA PHE A 12 -9.46 4.33 0.25
C PHE A 12 -10.41 5.11 -0.67
N SER A 13 -10.15 6.40 -0.83
CA SER A 13 -10.98 7.29 -1.66
C SER A 13 -10.71 7.16 -3.17
N VAL A 14 -9.68 6.39 -3.55
CA VAL A 14 -9.29 6.16 -4.95
C VAL A 14 -9.28 4.67 -5.26
N LYS A 15 -9.49 4.34 -6.54
CA LYS A 15 -9.25 2.97 -7.03
C LYS A 15 -7.75 2.71 -7.08
N GLY A 16 -7.35 1.52 -6.64
CA GLY A 16 -6.00 1.03 -6.78
C GLY A 16 -5.77 0.33 -8.12
N ARG A 17 -4.50 0.12 -8.45
CA ARG A 17 -4.05 -0.75 -9.54
C ARG A 17 -3.13 -1.82 -9.00
N VAL A 18 -3.30 -3.05 -9.41
CA VAL A 18 -2.40 -4.15 -9.09
C VAL A 18 -1.28 -4.14 -10.13
N ILE A 19 -0.04 -4.15 -9.65
CA ILE A 19 1.16 -4.37 -10.46
C ILE A 19 1.87 -5.63 -9.94
N ARG A 20 2.62 -6.29 -10.82
CA ARG A 20 3.47 -7.40 -10.42
C ARG A 20 4.88 -6.92 -10.11
N VAL A 21 5.36 -7.22 -8.92
CA VAL A 21 6.75 -7.00 -8.50
C VAL A 21 7.32 -8.36 -8.13
N ILE A 22 8.27 -8.86 -8.93
CA ILE A 22 8.93 -10.16 -8.69
C ILE A 22 7.91 -11.31 -8.56
N GLY A 23 6.81 -11.25 -9.32
CA GLY A 23 5.76 -12.27 -9.31
C GLY A 23 4.65 -12.06 -8.28
N GLU A 24 4.83 -11.15 -7.34
CA GLU A 24 3.85 -10.82 -6.29
C GLU A 24 2.98 -9.62 -6.67
N ASP A 25 1.74 -9.60 -6.18
CA ASP A 25 0.79 -8.53 -6.43
C ASP A 25 0.98 -7.38 -5.44
N VAL A 26 1.16 -6.17 -5.98
CA VAL A 26 1.34 -4.93 -5.22
C VAL A 26 0.26 -3.92 -5.62
N GLN A 27 -0.40 -3.33 -4.63
CA GLN A 27 -1.51 -2.41 -4.83
C GLN A 27 -1.07 -0.93 -4.83
N VAL A 28 -1.22 -0.35 -6.01
CA VAL A 28 -1.09 1.03 -6.53
C VAL A 28 -2.16 2.07 -6.22
N PHE A 29 -2.16 2.83 -5.12
CA PHE A 29 -3.15 3.91 -4.91
C PHE A 29 -2.58 5.28 -5.24
N GLN A 30 -3.05 5.89 -6.34
CA GLN A 30 -2.61 7.21 -6.77
C GLN A 30 -3.64 8.29 -6.44
N TYR A 31 -3.21 9.27 -5.66
CA TYR A 31 -3.97 10.46 -5.30
C TYR A 31 -3.66 11.62 -6.25
N ARG A 32 -4.50 12.65 -6.20
CA ARG A 32 -4.31 13.86 -7.01
C ARG A 32 -3.02 14.61 -6.61
N ASN A 33 -2.68 14.62 -5.33
CA ASN A 33 -1.51 15.31 -4.77
C ASN A 33 -1.04 14.66 -3.46
N ALA A 34 0.14 15.06 -2.99
CA ALA A 34 0.73 14.57 -1.74
C ALA A 34 -0.15 14.84 -0.51
N ALA A 35 -0.82 15.99 -0.43
CA ALA A 35 -1.69 16.29 0.71
C ALA A 35 -2.82 15.27 0.89
N GLN A 36 -3.35 14.70 -0.20
CA GLN A 36 -4.38 13.66 -0.13
C GLN A 36 -3.83 12.28 0.22
N SER A 37 -2.65 11.90 -0.28
CA SER A 37 -2.00 10.66 0.18
C SER A 37 -1.61 10.77 1.66
N ASP A 38 -1.19 11.94 2.13
CA ASP A 38 -0.89 12.20 3.55
C ASP A 38 -2.13 12.07 4.42
N ALA A 39 -3.24 12.69 4.02
CA ALA A 39 -4.50 12.60 4.74
C ALA A 39 -5.00 11.14 4.84
N GLN A 40 -4.85 10.36 3.77
CA GLN A 40 -5.24 8.94 3.81
C GLN A 40 -4.26 8.07 4.58
N ALA A 41 -2.96 8.35 4.51
CA ALA A 41 -1.96 7.63 5.29
C ALA A 41 -2.14 7.84 6.80
N ALA A 42 -2.57 9.03 7.21
CA ALA A 42 -2.90 9.34 8.60
C ALA A 42 -4.07 8.52 9.17
N LEU A 43 -4.89 7.90 8.32
CA LEU A 43 -5.96 6.99 8.77
C LEU A 43 -5.45 5.58 9.08
N ILE A 44 -4.26 5.22 8.61
CA ILE A 44 -3.71 3.87 8.76
C ILE A 44 -2.97 3.79 10.10
N SER A 45 -3.37 2.84 10.95
CA SER A 45 -2.66 2.56 12.20
C SER A 45 -1.24 2.09 11.95
N SER A 46 -0.35 2.23 12.93
CA SER A 46 1.06 1.85 12.78
C SER A 46 1.26 0.38 12.40
N ASP A 47 0.36 -0.51 12.82
CA ASP A 47 0.35 -1.94 12.48
C ASP A 47 -0.33 -2.26 11.13
N GLY A 48 -0.97 -1.28 10.49
CA GLY A 48 -1.69 -1.46 9.22
C GLY A 48 -2.99 -2.27 9.33
N MET A 49 -3.45 -2.58 10.54
CA MET A 49 -4.64 -3.42 10.77
C MET A 49 -5.93 -2.60 10.93
N THR A 50 -5.81 -1.28 11.11
CA THR A 50 -6.94 -0.36 11.20
C THR A 50 -6.74 0.77 10.20
N ILE A 51 -7.79 1.08 9.43
CA ILE A 51 -7.81 2.19 8.48
C ILE A 51 -9.06 3.02 8.75
N GLY A 52 -8.86 4.20 9.37
CA GLY A 52 -9.94 5.02 9.90
C GLY A 52 -10.68 4.29 11.02
N SER A 53 -11.95 3.97 10.79
CA SER A 53 -12.78 3.16 11.71
C SER A 53 -12.86 1.67 11.33
N ALA A 54 -12.28 1.27 10.20
CA ALA A 54 -12.36 -0.10 9.71
C ALA A 54 -11.19 -0.95 10.22
N LYS A 55 -11.48 -2.12 10.79
CA LYS A 55 -10.48 -3.16 11.05
C LYS A 55 -10.36 -4.07 9.84
N VAL A 56 -9.15 -4.28 9.35
CA VAL A 56 -8.87 -5.06 8.15
C VAL A 56 -8.17 -6.37 8.55
N HIS A 57 -8.65 -7.49 8.01
CA HIS A 57 -7.99 -8.78 8.12
C HIS A 57 -7.35 -9.10 6.77
N TRP A 58 -6.03 -9.05 6.75
CA TRP A 58 -5.23 -9.35 5.56
C TRP A 58 -4.94 -10.86 5.49
N LEU A 59 -4.71 -11.38 4.28
CA LEU A 59 -4.29 -12.78 4.07
C LEU A 59 -2.82 -13.03 4.43
N GLY A 60 -2.05 -11.96 4.66
CA GLY A 60 -0.64 -11.96 5.06
C GLY A 60 -0.28 -10.64 5.75
N PRO A 61 0.99 -10.44 6.15
CA PRO A 61 1.41 -9.22 6.81
C PRO A 61 1.28 -8.02 5.85
N PRO A 62 0.61 -6.92 6.24
CA PRO A 62 0.52 -5.74 5.41
C PRO A 62 1.78 -4.88 5.54
N HIS A 63 2.22 -4.32 4.42
CA HIS A 63 3.33 -3.38 4.32
C HIS A 63 2.88 -2.15 3.53
N PHE A 64 2.85 -0.99 4.19
CA PHE A 64 2.43 0.26 3.59
C PHE A 64 3.61 1.20 3.35
N PHE A 65 3.73 1.66 2.11
CA PHE A 65 4.72 2.64 1.68
C PHE A 65 4.00 3.89 1.16
N ARG A 66 4.65 5.04 1.29
CA ARG A 66 4.13 6.31 0.77
C ARG A 66 5.26 7.10 0.14
N ILE A 67 5.04 7.57 -1.08
CA ILE A 67 5.93 8.49 -1.79
C ILE A 67 5.10 9.49 -2.57
N ASP A 68 5.32 10.79 -2.31
CA ASP A 68 4.56 11.89 -2.93
C ASP A 68 3.04 11.59 -2.88
N ARG A 69 2.36 11.52 -4.02
CA ARG A 69 0.92 11.26 -4.15
C ARG A 69 0.53 9.77 -4.18
N LEU A 70 1.44 8.85 -3.89
CA LEU A 70 1.21 7.40 -3.96
C LEU A 70 1.15 6.78 -2.55
N ILE A 71 0.19 5.89 -2.35
CA ILE A 71 0.22 4.88 -1.28
C ILE A 71 0.36 3.53 -1.96
N VAL A 72 1.29 2.72 -1.49
CA VAL A 72 1.56 1.36 -1.99
C VAL A 72 1.32 0.37 -0.86
N LEU A 73 0.55 -0.68 -1.15
CA LEU A 73 0.27 -1.77 -0.22
C LEU A 73 0.79 -3.09 -0.82
N TYR A 74 1.67 -3.76 -0.09
CA TYR A 74 2.04 -5.15 -0.32
C TYR A 74 1.53 -6.01 0.85
N ILE A 75 0.95 -7.18 0.55
CA ILE A 75 0.45 -8.13 1.54
C ILE A 75 1.22 -9.42 1.35
N GLY A 76 2.23 -9.67 2.18
CA GLY A 76 3.14 -10.79 2.00
C GLY A 76 4.48 -10.55 2.67
N GLN A 77 5.37 -11.52 2.58
CA GLN A 77 6.64 -11.55 3.35
C GLN A 77 7.85 -11.87 2.46
N ASP A 78 7.74 -11.69 1.14
CA ASP A 78 8.86 -11.92 0.23
C ASP A 78 9.93 -10.81 0.41
N ASP A 79 11.11 -11.20 0.89
CA ASP A 79 12.22 -10.28 1.15
C ASP A 79 12.71 -9.56 -0.12
N GLN A 80 12.64 -10.19 -1.30
CA GLN A 80 13.08 -9.57 -2.54
C GLN A 80 12.11 -8.45 -2.93
N VAL A 81 10.81 -8.67 -2.77
CA VAL A 81 9.77 -7.65 -3.00
C VAL A 81 9.91 -6.51 -2.00
N LEU A 82 10.03 -6.81 -0.71
CA LEU A 82 10.18 -5.79 0.33
C LEU A 82 11.40 -4.91 0.08
N ARG A 83 12.56 -5.49 -0.22
CA ARG A 83 13.78 -4.73 -0.53
C ARG A 83 13.63 -3.88 -1.79
N ALA A 84 12.99 -4.40 -2.83
CA ALA A 84 12.76 -3.66 -4.07
C ALA A 84 11.83 -2.45 -3.84
N LEU A 85 10.77 -2.64 -3.06
CA LEU A 85 9.85 -1.55 -2.68
C LEU A 85 10.55 -0.53 -1.79
N GLU A 86 11.29 -0.95 -0.77
CA GLU A 86 12.02 -0.03 0.12
C GLU A 86 13.09 0.78 -0.62
N ALA A 87 13.84 0.16 -1.52
CA ALA A 87 14.85 0.85 -2.33
C ALA A 87 14.23 1.92 -3.26
N THR A 88 12.98 1.74 -3.67
CA THR A 88 12.30 2.62 -4.62
C THR A 88 11.44 3.68 -3.93
N LEU A 89 10.76 3.31 -2.84
CA LEU A 89 9.73 4.11 -2.18
C LEU A 89 10.18 4.67 -0.83
N GLY A 90 11.29 4.17 -0.29
CA GLY A 90 11.71 4.41 1.08
C GLY A 90 11.09 3.41 2.06
N ARG A 91 11.35 3.62 3.35
CA ARG A 91 10.88 2.72 4.42
C ARG A 91 9.35 2.68 4.50
N GLN A 92 8.80 1.53 4.87
CA GLN A 92 7.38 1.43 5.20
C GLN A 92 7.02 2.38 6.35
N PHE A 93 5.83 3.00 6.28
CA PHE A 93 5.35 3.88 7.35
C PHE A 93 4.34 3.18 8.28
N ALA A 94 3.72 2.09 7.82
CA ALA A 94 2.78 1.29 8.59
C ALA A 94 2.83 -0.18 8.13
N GLY A 95 2.40 -1.08 9.02
CA GLY A 95 2.44 -2.52 8.79
C GLY A 95 3.34 -3.24 9.78
N GLN A 96 3.48 -4.55 9.58
CA GLN A 96 4.38 -5.36 10.41
C GLN A 96 5.83 -4.94 10.12
N GLN A 97 6.49 -4.35 11.11
CA GLN A 97 7.93 -4.07 11.05
C GLN A 97 8.68 -5.40 11.19
N HIS A 98 9.70 -5.62 10.37
CA HIS A 98 10.63 -6.75 10.51
C HIS A 98 11.82 -6.35 11.37
#